data_AF-A0A968WIG0-F1
#
_entry.id   AF-A0A968WIG0-F1
#
_cell.length_a   1.000
_cell.length_b   1.000
_cell.length_c   1.000
_cell.angle_alpha   90.00
_cell.angle_beta   90.00
_cell.angle_gamma   90.00
#
_symmetry.space_group_name_H-M   'P 1'
#
loop_
_entity.id
_entity.type
_entity.pdbx_description
1 polymer ?
#
loop_
_entity_poly.entity_id
_entity_poly.type
_entity_poly.pdbx_seq_one_letter_code
_entity_poly.pdbx_strand_id
1 'polypeptide(L)'
;MSNLVFRKGAFPGGASFAFEQWLFHIPAFLQLQAAHGWHAYYAIDEEDQCIHATFPVHVNGDEALSPYRSTFGAAQCSARIPVEQQMQFLRFVLQDLNEAGAKRLVVKLPAMCYDQVSVQMLATLLFNLDFQLTV
;
A
#
# COMPACT_ATOMS: atom_id res chain seq x y z
N MET A 1 -3.40 -4.32 -21.96
CA MET A 1 -3.60 -3.84 -20.59
C MET A 1 -3.11 -4.94 -19.68
N SER A 2 -2.14 -4.69 -18.81
CA SER A 2 -1.64 -5.69 -17.86
C SER A 2 -2.78 -6.21 -17.00
N ASN A 3 -2.91 -7.53 -16.91
CA ASN A 3 -3.91 -8.19 -16.10
C ASN A 3 -3.36 -8.35 -14.68
N LEU A 4 -3.53 -7.32 -13.85
CA LEU A 4 -3.03 -7.34 -12.48
C LEU A 4 -3.89 -8.22 -11.59
N VAL A 5 -3.23 -9.07 -10.81
CA VAL A 5 -3.85 -9.84 -9.73
C VAL A 5 -3.53 -9.18 -8.39
N PHE A 6 -4.56 -8.90 -7.60
CA PHE A 6 -4.40 -8.35 -6.25
C PHE A 6 -4.32 -9.48 -5.24
N ARG A 7 -3.31 -9.43 -4.38
CA ARG A 7 -3.07 -10.47 -3.37
C ARG A 7 -2.72 -9.87 -2.02
N LYS A 8 -3.17 -10.54 -0.96
CA LYS A 8 -2.71 -10.33 0.42
C LYS A 8 -1.82 -11.51 0.81
N GLY A 9 -0.72 -11.25 1.49
CA GLY A 9 0.09 -12.30 2.09
C GLY A 9 1.57 -11.98 2.14
N ALA A 10 2.40 -13.02 2.17
CA ALA A 10 3.84 -12.87 2.11
C ALA A 10 4.28 -12.32 0.75
N PHE A 11 5.48 -11.73 0.74
CA PHE A 11 6.13 -11.29 -0.49
C PHE A 11 6.14 -12.43 -1.53
N PRO A 12 5.65 -12.20 -2.76
CA PRO A 12 5.69 -13.21 -3.81
C PRO A 12 7.16 -13.43 -4.23
N GLY A 13 7.75 -14.51 -3.73
CA GLY A 13 9.17 -14.81 -3.95
C GLY A 13 9.52 -14.84 -5.44
N GLY A 14 10.64 -14.18 -5.79
CA GLY A 14 11.10 -14.07 -7.17
C GLY A 14 10.49 -12.91 -7.97
N ALA A 15 9.46 -12.23 -7.45
CA ALA A 15 8.90 -11.07 -8.12
C ALA A 15 9.82 -9.84 -8.03
N SER A 16 9.85 -9.04 -9.10
CA SER A 16 10.53 -7.73 -9.12
C SER A 16 9.54 -6.61 -8.79
N PHE A 17 10.02 -5.40 -8.48
CA PHE A 17 9.17 -4.23 -8.34
C PHE A 17 9.30 -3.32 -9.57
N ALA A 18 8.18 -2.82 -10.06
CA ALA A 18 8.13 -1.84 -11.15
C ALA A 18 8.50 -0.41 -10.70
N PHE A 19 9.03 -0.24 -9.49
CA PHE A 19 9.41 1.02 -8.85
C PHE A 19 10.46 0.76 -7.77
N GLU A 20 11.19 1.82 -7.39
CA GLU A 20 12.07 1.77 -6.22
C GLU A 20 11.23 1.83 -4.94
N GLN A 21 11.29 0.78 -4.13
CA GLN A 21 10.51 0.71 -2.89
C GLN A 21 10.95 1.78 -1.89
N TRP A 22 9.98 2.38 -1.20
CA TRP A 22 10.30 3.19 -0.02
C TRP A 22 10.96 2.34 1.07
N LEU A 23 11.95 2.91 1.74
CA LEU A 23 12.73 2.24 2.79
C LEU A 23 11.84 1.57 3.85
N PHE A 24 10.78 2.25 4.28
CA PHE A 24 9.86 1.76 5.31
C PHE A 24 8.88 0.68 4.84
N HIS A 25 8.84 0.35 3.55
CA HIS A 25 8.07 -0.76 3.00
C HIS A 25 8.88 -2.05 2.89
N ILE A 26 10.20 -1.97 3.01
CA ILE A 26 11.07 -3.14 2.95
C ILE A 26 10.80 -4.03 4.19
N PRO A 27 10.65 -5.37 4.03
CA PRO A 27 10.28 -6.28 5.12
C PRO A 27 11.14 -6.15 6.37
N ALA A 28 12.46 -5.97 6.21
CA ALA A 28 13.37 -5.79 7.35
C ALA A 28 13.00 -4.55 8.19
N PHE A 29 12.57 -3.45 7.58
CA PHE A 29 12.17 -2.23 8.30
C PHE A 29 10.75 -2.32 8.86
N LEU A 30 9.85 -3.07 8.22
CA LEU A 30 8.53 -3.37 8.78
C LEU A 30 8.64 -4.18 10.07
N GLN A 31 9.53 -5.18 10.09
CA GLN A 31 9.76 -6.00 11.28
C GLN A 31 10.35 -5.21 12.46
N LEU A 32 11.14 -4.17 12.20
CA LEU A 32 11.64 -3.27 13.26
C LEU A 32 10.53 -2.45 13.92
N GLN A 33 9.41 -2.22 13.23
CA GLN A 33 8.28 -1.47 13.78
C GLN A 33 7.35 -2.37 14.62
N ALA A 34 7.10 -3.60 14.16
CA ALA A 34 6.32 -4.61 14.87
C ALA A 34 6.65 -6.02 14.37
N ALA A 35 6.68 -7.00 15.28
CA ALA A 35 6.99 -8.40 14.96
C ALA A 35 5.84 -9.14 14.24
N HIS A 36 4.61 -8.67 14.39
CA HIS A 36 3.37 -9.31 13.97
C HIS A 36 2.29 -8.26 13.71
N GLY A 37 1.18 -8.65 13.06
CA GLY A 37 0.07 -7.75 12.71
C GLY A 37 0.18 -7.12 11.32
N TRP A 38 1.22 -7.44 10.54
CA TRP A 38 1.39 -6.94 9.19
C TRP A 38 0.54 -7.69 8.18
N HIS A 39 -0.29 -6.94 7.46
CA HIS A 39 -0.95 -7.36 6.24
C HIS A 39 -0.22 -6.67 5.08
N ALA A 40 0.42 -7.44 4.21
CA ALA A 40 1.04 -6.91 3.01
C ALA A 40 0.16 -7.22 1.79
N TYR A 41 -0.17 -6.17 1.05
CA TYR A 41 -0.99 -6.24 -0.15
C TYR A 41 -0.15 -5.91 -1.38
N TYR A 42 -0.38 -6.62 -2.48
CA TYR A 42 0.36 -6.47 -3.72
C TYR A 42 -0.59 -6.46 -4.92
N ALA A 43 -0.28 -5.64 -5.93
CA ALA A 43 -0.80 -5.79 -7.28
C ALA A 43 0.31 -6.34 -8.17
N ILE A 44 0.10 -7.54 -8.71
CA ILE A 44 1.13 -8.33 -9.39
C ILE A 44 0.70 -8.55 -10.83
N ASP A 45 1.57 -8.24 -11.77
CA ASP A 45 1.48 -8.76 -13.14
C ASP A 45 2.03 -10.19 -13.14
N GLU A 46 1.16 -11.18 -13.33
CA GLU A 46 1.54 -12.59 -13.26
C GLU A 46 2.34 -13.06 -14.49
N GLU A 47 2.23 -12.38 -15.63
CA GLU A 47 2.97 -12.73 -16.83
C GLU A 47 4.47 -12.47 -16.64
N ASP A 48 4.80 -11.29 -16.12
CA ASP A 48 6.19 -10.84 -15.92
C ASP A 48 6.68 -10.98 -14.47
N GLN A 49 5.86 -11.52 -13.57
CA GLN A 49 6.13 -11.63 -12.13
C GLN A 49 6.62 -10.29 -11.54
N CYS A 50 5.87 -9.22 -11.82
CA CYS A 50 6.24 -7.86 -11.47
C CYS A 50 5.21 -7.22 -10.54
N ILE A 51 5.66 -6.61 -9.45
CA ILE A 51 4.82 -5.90 -8.49
C ILE A 51 4.68 -4.46 -8.94
N HIS A 52 3.44 -4.08 -9.25
CA HIS A 52 3.07 -2.74 -9.66
C HIS A 52 2.46 -1.89 -8.56
N ALA A 53 2.00 -2.50 -7.46
CA ALA A 53 1.64 -1.76 -6.25
C ALA A 53 1.93 -2.59 -5.01
N THR A 54 2.27 -1.92 -3.91
CA THR A 54 2.41 -2.52 -2.58
C THR A 54 1.74 -1.64 -1.54
N PHE A 55 1.14 -2.23 -0.52
CA PHE A 55 0.61 -1.51 0.63
C PHE A 55 0.80 -2.34 1.90
N PRO A 56 1.85 -2.08 2.69
CA PRO A 56 2.00 -2.72 3.99
C PRO A 56 1.14 -1.99 5.04
N VAL A 57 0.25 -2.72 5.70
CA VAL A 57 -0.67 -2.19 6.72
C VAL A 57 -0.53 -3.01 7.99
N HIS A 58 -0.32 -2.35 9.13
CA HIS A 58 -0.32 -2.99 10.43
C HIS A 58 -1.72 -2.92 11.04
N VAL A 59 -2.30 -4.07 11.38
CA VAL A 59 -3.61 -4.16 12.02
C VAL A 59 -3.44 -4.40 13.52
N ASN A 60 -4.07 -3.57 14.34
CA ASN A 60 -4.06 -3.67 15.80
C ASN A 60 -5.48 -3.46 16.33
N GLY A 61 -6.19 -4.55 16.64
CA GLY A 61 -7.60 -4.47 17.03
C GLY A 61 -8.46 -4.00 15.86
N ASP A 62 -9.21 -2.91 16.05
CA ASP A 62 -10.05 -2.31 15.02
C ASP A 62 -9.38 -1.17 14.24
N GLU A 63 -8.08 -0.92 14.47
CA GLU A 63 -7.30 0.08 13.73
C GLU A 63 -6.29 -0.56 12.79
N ALA A 64 -6.24 -0.03 11.57
CA ALA A 64 -5.25 -0.35 10.55
C ALA A 64 -4.35 0.89 10.32
N LEU A 65 -3.03 0.70 10.31
CA LEU A 65 -2.04 1.77 10.33
C LEU A 65 -0.97 1.54 9.26
N SER A 66 -0.66 2.57 8.47
CA SER A 66 0.48 2.55 7.56
C SER A 66 1.16 3.92 7.53
N PRO A 67 2.38 4.06 8.07
CA PRO A 67 3.17 3.05 8.76
C PRO A 67 2.66 2.86 10.20
N TYR A 68 3.21 1.89 10.93
CA TYR A 68 2.90 1.73 12.36
C TYR A 68 3.68 2.73 13.23
N ARG A 69 5.01 2.77 13.08
CA ARG A 69 5.91 3.62 13.88
C ARG A 69 6.78 4.57 13.06
N SER A 70 6.92 4.35 11.76
CA SER A 70 7.74 5.20 10.90
C SER A 70 7.12 6.57 10.64
N THR A 71 7.90 7.46 10.02
CA THR A 71 7.48 8.82 9.68
C THR A 71 6.47 8.86 8.55
N PHE A 72 6.51 7.89 7.63
CA PHE A 72 5.54 7.74 6.55
C PHE A 72 5.42 6.29 6.06
N GLY A 73 4.38 6.04 5.28
CA GLY A 73 3.99 4.78 4.67
C GLY A 73 2.61 4.93 4.03
N ALA A 74 2.31 4.17 2.99
CA ALA A 74 1.00 4.16 2.34
C ALA A 74 0.99 3.08 1.26
N ALA A 75 0.02 3.10 0.35
CA ALA A 75 0.20 2.41 -0.91
C ALA A 75 1.31 3.09 -1.71
N GLN A 76 2.19 2.29 -2.32
CA GLN A 76 3.13 2.75 -3.33
C GLN A 76 2.78 2.06 -4.65
N CYS A 77 2.45 2.85 -5.67
CA CYS A 77 2.02 2.37 -6.97
C CYS A 77 3.01 2.80 -8.06
N SER A 78 3.23 1.93 -9.04
CA SER A 78 3.99 2.26 -10.25
C SER A 78 3.21 3.25 -11.11
N ALA A 79 3.88 4.28 -11.63
CA ALA A 79 3.31 5.18 -12.63
C ALA A 79 2.96 4.48 -13.96
N ARG A 80 3.38 3.21 -14.15
CA ARG A 80 3.09 2.41 -15.35
C ARG A 80 1.67 1.84 -15.39
N ILE A 81 0.99 1.75 -14.24
CA ILE A 81 -0.37 1.20 -14.19
C ILE A 81 -1.42 2.30 -14.22
N PRO A 82 -2.53 2.12 -14.96
CA PRO A 82 -3.61 3.12 -15.03
C PRO A 82 -4.16 3.47 -13.65
N VAL A 83 -4.60 4.72 -13.51
CA VAL A 83 -5.24 5.24 -12.29
C VAL A 83 -6.41 4.36 -11.83
N GLU A 84 -7.18 3.81 -12.77
CA GLU A 84 -8.26 2.89 -12.48
C GLU A 84 -7.77 1.62 -11.75
N GLN A 85 -6.66 1.04 -12.18
CA GLN A 85 -6.08 -0.15 -11.52
C GLN A 85 -5.52 0.19 -10.14
N GLN A 86 -4.94 1.40 -9.98
CA GLN A 86 -4.51 1.88 -8.65
C GLN A 86 -5.72 2.03 -7.70
N MET A 87 -6.83 2.57 -8.20
CA MET A 87 -8.08 2.70 -7.44
C MET A 87 -8.66 1.33 -7.07
N GLN A 88 -8.69 0.39 -8.01
CA GLN A 88 -9.15 -0.98 -7.76
C GLN A 88 -8.29 -1.69 -6.71
N PHE A 89 -6.96 -1.51 -6.77
CA PHE A 89 -6.05 -2.03 -5.74
C PHE A 89 -6.36 -1.47 -4.35
N LEU A 90 -6.54 -0.15 -4.23
CA LEU A 90 -6.90 0.47 -2.93
C LEU A 90 -8.24 -0.04 -2.41
N ARG A 91 -9.25 -0.19 -3.27
CA ARG A 91 -10.56 -0.76 -2.90
C ARG A 91 -10.44 -2.20 -2.41
N PHE A 92 -9.62 -3.01 -3.07
CA PHE A 92 -9.32 -4.36 -2.63
C PHE A 92 -8.72 -4.37 -1.21
N VAL A 93 -7.74 -3.50 -0.93
CA VAL A 93 -7.15 -3.38 0.41
C VAL A 93 -8.19 -2.97 1.45
N LEU A 94 -9.00 -1.95 1.16
CA LEU A 94 -10.04 -1.48 2.07
C LEU A 94 -11.10 -2.54 2.37
N GLN A 95 -11.51 -3.29 1.34
CA GLN A 95 -12.47 -4.37 1.50
C GLN A 95 -11.91 -5.46 2.42
N ASP A 96 -10.68 -5.93 2.19
CA ASP A 96 -10.06 -6.96 3.04
C ASP A 96 -9.85 -6.47 4.48
N LEU A 97 -9.46 -5.20 4.68
CA LEU A 97 -9.33 -4.62 6.02
C LEU A 97 -10.67 -4.57 6.75
N ASN A 98 -11.74 -4.18 6.05
CA ASN A 98 -13.09 -4.16 6.61
C ASN A 98 -13.58 -5.58 6.95
N GLU A 99 -13.34 -6.56 6.08
CA GLU A 99 -13.64 -7.98 6.34
C GLU A 99 -12.83 -8.54 7.52
N ALA A 100 -11.61 -8.04 7.73
CA ALA A 100 -10.78 -8.35 8.89
C ALA A 100 -11.21 -7.61 10.19
N GLY A 101 -12.26 -6.78 10.14
CA GLY A 101 -12.81 -6.08 11.30
C GLY A 101 -12.16 -4.72 11.62
N ALA A 102 -11.28 -4.22 10.76
CA ALA A 102 -10.75 -2.87 10.92
C ALA A 102 -11.84 -1.84 10.62
N LYS A 103 -12.07 -0.92 11.56
CA LYS A 103 -13.06 0.17 11.43
C LYS A 103 -12.45 1.46 10.90
N ARG A 104 -11.12 1.57 10.95
CA ARG A 104 -10.38 2.77 10.54
C ARG A 104 -9.03 2.39 9.95
N LEU A 105 -8.68 3.01 8.82
CA LEU A 105 -7.33 3.01 8.27
C LEU A 105 -6.72 4.40 8.41
N VAL A 106 -5.55 4.50 9.05
CA VAL A 106 -4.76 5.73 9.14
C VAL A 106 -3.51 5.57 8.29
N VAL A 107 -3.30 6.52 7.38
CA VAL A 107 -2.12 6.57 6.50
C VAL A 107 -1.33 7.86 6.74
N LYS A 108 -0.01 7.74 6.81
CA LYS A 108 0.90 8.91 6.87
C LYS A 108 1.64 9.03 5.55
N LEU A 109 1.19 9.95 4.70
CA LEU A 109 1.82 10.17 3.41
C LEU A 109 3.27 10.67 3.57
N PRO A 110 4.19 10.24 2.68
CA PRO A 110 5.54 10.81 2.65
C PRO A 110 5.52 12.30 2.32
N ALA A 111 6.59 12.99 2.69
CA ALA A 111 6.77 14.38 2.28
C ALA A 111 6.82 14.48 0.75
N MET A 112 6.20 15.52 0.21
CA MET A 112 6.03 15.74 -1.23
C MET A 112 7.36 15.84 -1.99
N CYS A 113 8.48 16.10 -1.29
CA CYS A 113 9.80 16.20 -1.89
C CYS A 113 10.42 14.84 -2.28
N TYR A 114 9.87 13.70 -1.84
CA TYR A 114 10.38 12.37 -2.20
C TYR A 114 9.93 11.92 -3.60
N ASP A 115 8.64 12.04 -3.89
CA ASP A 115 8.06 11.73 -5.20
C ASP A 115 6.74 12.49 -5.34
N GLN A 116 6.84 13.75 -5.77
CA GLN A 116 5.71 14.67 -5.77
C GLN A 116 4.52 14.14 -6.58
N VAL A 117 4.77 13.52 -7.73
CA VAL A 117 3.71 13.07 -8.64
C VAL A 117 2.97 11.87 -8.04
N SER A 118 3.70 10.85 -7.59
CA SER A 118 3.08 9.65 -7.02
C SER A 118 2.33 9.98 -5.72
N VAL A 119 2.87 10.87 -4.89
CA VAL A 119 2.25 11.26 -3.62
C VAL A 119 0.98 12.10 -3.84
N GLN A 120 0.98 13.03 -4.79
CA GLN A 120 -0.21 13.80 -5.16
C GLN A 120 -1.32 12.91 -5.74
N MET A 121 -0.93 11.98 -6.61
CA MET A 121 -1.86 11.00 -7.17
C MET A 121 -2.49 10.18 -6.05
N LEU A 122 -1.67 9.60 -5.18
CA LEU A 122 -2.14 8.81 -4.05
C LEU A 122 -3.06 9.60 -3.12
N ALA A 123 -2.70 10.84 -2.78
CA ALA A 123 -3.54 11.71 -1.95
C ALA A 123 -4.93 11.94 -2.60
N THR A 124 -4.95 12.15 -3.92
CA THR A 124 -6.20 12.31 -4.70
C THR A 124 -7.02 11.03 -4.69
N LEU A 125 -6.39 9.86 -4.85
CA LEU A 125 -7.07 8.57 -4.80
C LEU A 125 -7.67 8.29 -3.42
N LEU A 126 -6.93 8.58 -2.36
CA LEU A 126 -7.42 8.43 -0.99
C LEU A 126 -8.59 9.38 -0.72
N PHE A 127 -8.52 10.63 -1.18
CA PHE A 127 -9.64 11.58 -1.06
C PHE A 127 -10.90 11.07 -1.78
N ASN A 128 -10.76 10.48 -2.97
CA ASN A 128 -11.86 9.85 -3.71
C ASN A 128 -12.39 8.56 -3.05
N LEU A 129 -11.68 8.03 -2.05
CA LEU A 129 -12.09 6.91 -1.20
C LEU A 129 -12.56 7.40 0.18
N ASP A 130 -12.99 8.65 0.27
CA ASP A 130 -13.54 9.30 1.46
C ASP A 130 -12.55 9.41 2.65
N PHE A 131 -11.23 9.33 2.38
CA PHE A 131 -10.25 9.61 3.42
C PHE A 131 -10.29 11.08 3.82
N GLN A 132 -10.27 11.32 5.12
CA GLN A 132 -10.21 12.66 5.70
C GLN A 132 -8.77 12.99 6.06
N LEU A 133 -8.36 14.22 5.72
CA LEU A 133 -7.08 14.76 6.17
C LEU A 133 -7.20 15.16 7.64
N THR A 134 -6.32 14.61 8.47
CA THR A 134 -6.16 14.99 9.87
C THR A 134 -4.78 15.60 10.06
N VAL A 135 -4.73 16.82 10.62
CA VAL A 135 -3.49 17.56 10.94
C VAL A 135 -3.06 17.24 12.37
#